data_AF-A0A917D0Q7-F1
#
_entry.id   AF-A0A917D0Q7-F1
#
_cell.length_a   1.000
_cell.length_b   1.000
_cell.length_c   1.000
_cell.angle_alpha   90.00
_cell.angle_beta   90.00
_cell.angle_gamma   90.00
#
_symmetry.space_group_name_H-M   'P 1'
#
loop_
_entity.id
_entity.type
_entity.pdbx_description
1 polymer ?
#
loop_
_entity_poly.entity_id
_entity_poly.type
_entity_poly.pdbx_seq_one_letter_code
_entity_poly.pdbx_strand_id
1 'polypeptide(L)'
;MGMRTEFFFRAELEEFDGPLVDWFDRYANHEHVNPGPFDNHDFFKTDRWRSVIWGGEAAYIQTRGLGFNRGNKQHHERPELFIHSSLKNYGSEIDSFVEWIVPFIHGFPGDFLGYSLYEDSRPSGWYGDDGPDQDRPGLIFYPPRT
;
A
#
# COMPACT_ATOMS: atom_id res chain seq x y z
N MET A 1 -15.49 10.38 -15.72
CA MET A 1 -14.52 10.48 -14.61
C MET A 1 -14.41 9.10 -13.97
N GLY A 2 -13.23 8.67 -13.53
CA GLY A 2 -13.02 7.31 -13.00
C GLY A 2 -12.83 7.36 -11.50
N MET A 3 -13.54 6.48 -10.79
CA MET A 3 -13.54 6.37 -9.33
C MET A 3 -12.19 5.89 -8.81
N ARG A 4 -11.86 6.29 -7.58
CA ARG A 4 -10.60 5.91 -6.94
C ARG A 4 -10.82 4.97 -5.76
N THR A 5 -9.76 4.24 -5.42
CA THR A 5 -9.66 3.43 -4.22
C THR A 5 -8.62 4.08 -3.33
N GLU A 6 -9.00 4.43 -2.11
CA GLU A 6 -8.06 4.73 -1.03
C GLU A 6 -7.36 3.45 -0.61
N PHE A 7 -6.06 3.50 -0.42
CA PHE A 7 -5.25 2.40 0.04
C PHE A 7 -4.42 2.86 1.23
N PHE A 8 -4.55 2.14 2.33
CA PHE A 8 -3.74 2.31 3.53
C PHE A 8 -3.02 1.00 3.82
N PHE A 9 -1.71 1.05 4.04
CA PHE A 9 -0.90 -0.10 4.37
C PHE A 9 0.20 0.29 5.36
N ARG A 10 0.40 -0.52 6.38
CA ARG A 10 1.46 -0.36 7.38
C ARG A 10 2.01 -1.73 7.76
N ALA A 11 3.33 -1.86 7.72
CA ALA A 11 3.99 -3.10 8.10
C ALA A 11 5.45 -2.86 8.52
N GLU A 12 5.99 -3.76 9.34
CA GLU A 12 7.42 -3.85 9.59
C GLU A 12 8.07 -4.82 8.60
N LEU A 13 9.30 -4.53 8.17
CA LEU A 13 10.06 -5.43 7.31
C LEU A 13 10.80 -6.50 8.15
N GLU A 14 10.89 -7.71 7.61
CA GLU A 14 11.63 -8.83 8.22
C GLU A 14 13.15 -8.58 8.19
N GLU A 15 13.65 -7.98 7.10
CA GLU A 15 15.04 -7.57 6.98
C GLU A 15 15.29 -6.21 7.63
N PHE A 16 16.42 -6.06 8.33
CA PHE A 16 16.85 -4.77 8.91
C PHE A 16 17.65 -3.92 7.93
N ASP A 17 18.27 -4.55 6.94
CA ASP A 17 19.10 -3.96 5.90
C ASP A 17 18.99 -4.78 4.62
N GLY A 18 19.35 -4.19 3.49
CA GLY A 18 19.36 -4.87 2.20
C GLY A 18 18.70 -4.06 1.09
N PRO A 19 18.65 -4.63 -0.14
CA PRO A 19 18.16 -3.93 -1.31
C PRO A 19 16.74 -3.40 -1.17
N LEU A 20 15.87 -4.08 -0.42
CA LEU A 20 14.47 -3.66 -0.25
C LEU A 20 14.37 -2.43 0.66
N VAL A 21 15.10 -2.47 1.78
CA VAL A 21 15.21 -1.34 2.72
C VAL A 21 15.80 -0.12 2.01
N ASP A 22 16.89 -0.31 1.26
CA ASP A 22 17.51 0.77 0.47
C ASP A 22 16.57 1.32 -0.60
N TRP A 23 15.79 0.44 -1.23
CA TRP A 23 14.85 0.85 -2.26
C TRP A 23 13.75 1.73 -1.69
N PHE A 24 13.09 1.31 -0.60
CA PHE A 24 12.05 2.12 0.04
C PHE A 24 12.59 3.43 0.62
N ASP A 25 13.78 3.41 1.22
CA ASP A 25 14.44 4.60 1.77
C ASP A 25 14.69 5.65 0.67
N ARG A 26 15.27 5.24 -0.45
CA ARG A 26 15.48 6.12 -1.60
C ARG A 26 14.16 6.59 -2.23
N TYR A 27 13.17 5.70 -2.30
CA TYR A 27 11.87 6.02 -2.89
C TYR A 27 11.08 7.01 -2.02
N ALA A 28 11.18 6.90 -0.69
CA ALA A 28 10.62 7.84 0.27
C ALA A 28 11.32 9.21 0.23
N ASN A 29 12.62 9.24 -0.06
CA ASN A 29 13.40 10.47 -0.27
C ASN A 29 13.24 11.08 -1.68
N HIS A 30 12.20 10.68 -2.43
CA HIS A 30 11.88 11.17 -3.78
C HIS A 30 12.99 10.99 -4.82
N GLU A 31 13.89 10.02 -4.63
CA GLU A 31 14.84 9.66 -5.67
C GLU A 31 14.16 8.92 -6.82
N HIS A 32 14.69 9.08 -8.03
CA HIS A 32 14.30 8.24 -9.16
C HIS A 32 14.87 6.83 -8.98
N VAL A 33 14.07 5.94 -8.38
CA VAL A 33 14.43 4.54 -8.15
C VAL A 33 13.68 3.63 -9.12
N ASN A 34 14.42 2.77 -9.83
CA ASN A 34 13.85 1.70 -10.62
C ASN A 34 13.56 0.48 -9.73
N PRO A 35 12.51 -0.31 -10.02
CA PRO A 35 12.19 -1.51 -9.24
C PRO A 35 13.23 -2.62 -9.41
N GLY A 36 14.06 -2.56 -10.46
CA GLY A 36 15.30 -3.34 -10.64
C GLY A 36 15.25 -4.77 -10.09
N PRO A 37 15.83 -5.05 -8.90
CA PRO A 37 15.86 -6.41 -8.33
C PRO A 37 14.48 -7.03 -8.04
N PHE A 38 13.40 -6.25 -8.07
CA PHE A 38 12.05 -6.68 -7.73
C PHE A 38 11.10 -6.77 -8.94
N ASP A 39 11.53 -6.33 -10.12
CA ASP A 39 10.66 -6.09 -11.29
C ASP A 39 10.07 -7.36 -11.95
N ASN A 40 10.54 -8.54 -11.56
CA ASN A 40 10.02 -9.82 -12.05
C ASN A 40 8.59 -10.12 -11.54
N HIS A 41 8.13 -9.45 -10.47
CA HIS A 41 6.78 -9.63 -9.94
C HIS A 41 5.71 -8.90 -10.78
N ASP A 42 4.51 -9.48 -10.90
CA ASP A 42 3.42 -8.93 -11.72
C ASP A 42 2.97 -7.54 -11.28
N PHE A 43 3.14 -7.22 -9.99
CA PHE A 43 2.96 -5.87 -9.45
C PHE A 43 3.65 -4.80 -10.31
N PHE A 44 4.92 -4.99 -10.66
CA PHE A 44 5.70 -3.99 -11.42
C PHE A 44 5.37 -3.96 -12.92
N LYS A 45 4.60 -4.94 -13.41
CA LYS A 45 4.09 -4.99 -14.78
C LYS A 45 2.77 -4.21 -14.94
N THR A 46 2.11 -3.87 -13.83
CA THR A 46 0.89 -3.05 -13.88
C THR A 46 1.20 -1.61 -14.29
N ASP A 47 0.32 -1.00 -15.09
CA ASP A 47 0.49 0.38 -15.58
C ASP A 47 0.60 1.41 -14.44
N ARG A 48 0.03 1.11 -13.27
CA ARG A 48 -0.15 2.04 -12.15
C ARG A 48 0.53 1.60 -10.87
N TRP A 49 1.50 0.69 -10.90
CA TRP A 49 2.22 0.25 -9.70
C TRP A 49 2.74 1.42 -8.86
N ARG A 50 3.27 2.48 -9.50
CA ARG A 50 3.74 3.69 -8.81
C ARG A 50 2.63 4.41 -8.04
N SER A 51 1.39 4.33 -8.53
CA SER A 51 0.22 4.93 -7.87
C SER A 51 -0.20 4.17 -6.62
N VAL A 52 0.20 2.90 -6.44
CA VAL A 52 -0.02 2.21 -5.15
C VAL A 52 0.81 2.88 -4.06
N ILE A 53 2.03 3.31 -4.37
CA ILE A 53 2.99 3.84 -3.39
C ILE A 53 2.88 5.36 -3.23
N TRP A 54 2.76 6.11 -4.35
CA TRP A 54 2.71 7.58 -4.37
C TRP A 54 1.40 8.16 -4.94
N GLY A 55 0.40 7.32 -5.20
CA GLY A 55 -0.87 7.79 -5.79
C GLY A 55 -1.49 8.90 -4.97
N GLY A 56 -1.66 10.06 -5.60
CA GLY A 56 -2.03 11.29 -4.92
C GLY A 56 -3.51 11.42 -4.61
N GLU A 57 -3.91 12.64 -4.27
CA GLU A 57 -5.22 12.97 -3.71
C GLU A 57 -6.34 12.89 -4.75
N ALA A 58 -7.44 12.24 -4.37
CA ALA A 58 -8.74 12.48 -4.99
C ALA A 58 -9.31 13.77 -4.39
N ALA A 59 -10.29 14.41 -5.02
CA ALA A 59 -10.95 15.60 -4.46
C ALA A 59 -11.49 15.38 -3.03
N TYR A 60 -11.68 14.12 -2.62
CA TYR A 60 -12.23 13.72 -1.34
C TYR A 60 -11.34 12.75 -0.54
N ILE A 61 -10.14 12.41 -1.04
CA ILE A 61 -9.21 11.47 -0.36
C ILE A 61 -7.89 12.20 -0.17
N GLN A 62 -7.61 12.62 1.07
CA GLN A 62 -6.31 13.17 1.45
C GLN A 62 -5.36 12.04 1.79
N THR A 63 -4.32 11.89 0.98
CA THR A 63 -3.34 10.81 1.06
C THR A 63 -2.04 11.34 1.63
N ARG A 64 -1.39 10.59 2.53
CA ARG A 64 -0.09 10.99 3.11
C ARG A 64 1.13 10.53 2.30
N GLY A 65 0.94 9.70 1.28
CA GLY A 65 2.01 9.15 0.45
C GLY A 65 2.78 8.03 1.15
N LEU A 66 4.01 7.80 0.70
CA LEU A 66 4.93 6.84 1.30
C LEU A 66 5.65 7.47 2.51
N GLY A 67 5.58 6.79 3.65
CA GLY A 67 6.47 6.96 4.79
C GLY A 67 7.36 5.74 4.93
N PHE A 68 8.65 5.95 5.14
CA PHE A 68 9.58 4.87 5.45
C PHE A 68 10.48 5.28 6.60
N ASN A 69 10.49 4.46 7.66
CA ASN A 69 11.45 4.57 8.74
C ASN A 69 12.42 3.40 8.62
N ARG A 70 13.72 3.68 8.47
CA ARG A 70 14.74 2.64 8.34
C ARG A 70 14.95 1.84 9.63
N GLY A 71 14.46 2.34 10.76
CA GLY A 71 14.69 1.74 12.07
C GLY A 71 16.15 1.81 12.50
N ASN A 72 16.48 1.07 13.55
CA ASN A 72 17.80 0.99 14.12
C ASN A 72 18.10 -0.44 14.57
N LYS A 73 18.94 -1.11 13.77
CA LYS A 73 19.38 -2.50 14.01
C LYS A 73 20.06 -2.69 15.38
N GLN A 74 20.78 -1.69 15.90
CA GLN A 74 21.44 -1.78 17.20
C GLN A 74 20.44 -1.74 18.37
N HIS A 75 19.26 -1.19 18.14
CA HIS A 75 18.17 -1.13 19.11
C HIS A 75 17.03 -2.09 18.80
N HIS A 76 17.22 -3.02 17.84
CA HIS A 76 16.20 -3.96 17.37
C HIS A 76 14.92 -3.28 16.86
N GLU A 77 15.03 -2.04 16.39
CA GLU A 77 13.94 -1.31 15.74
C GLU A 77 13.92 -1.71 14.26
N ARG A 78 12.86 -2.40 13.85
CA ARG A 78 12.70 -2.87 12.46
C ARG A 78 12.37 -1.71 11.52
N PRO A 79 12.73 -1.80 10.23
CA PRO A 79 12.25 -0.86 9.24
C PRO A 79 10.73 -0.90 9.15
N GLU A 80 10.09 0.26 9.11
CA GLU A 80 8.64 0.41 9.06
C GLU A 80 8.23 1.08 7.75
N LEU A 81 7.33 0.41 7.03
CA LEU A 81 6.72 0.88 5.80
C LEU A 81 5.32 1.39 6.09
N PHE A 82 5.02 2.59 5.59
CA PHE A 82 3.71 3.20 5.63
C PHE A 82 3.34 3.68 4.23
N ILE A 83 2.18 3.29 3.72
CA ILE A 83 1.65 3.76 2.44
C ILE A 83 0.23 4.26 2.67
N HIS A 84 -0.03 5.48 2.23
CA HIS A 84 -1.38 6.02 2.15
C HIS A 84 -1.57 6.71 0.82
N SER A 85 -2.33 6.10 -0.07
CA SER A 85 -2.47 6.55 -1.47
C SER A 85 -3.91 6.47 -1.95
N SER A 86 -4.18 7.09 -3.10
CA SER A 86 -5.43 6.89 -3.83
C SER A 86 -5.13 6.67 -5.30
N LEU A 87 -5.72 5.61 -5.86
CA LEU A 87 -5.46 5.18 -7.23
C LEU A 87 -6.69 4.61 -7.91
N LYS A 88 -6.61 4.51 -9.24
CA LYS A 88 -7.56 3.70 -10.01
C LYS A 88 -7.07 2.26 -9.99
N ASN A 89 -7.65 1.44 -9.12
CA ASN A 89 -7.28 0.04 -8.94
C ASN A 89 -7.95 -0.88 -9.98
N TYR A 90 -7.78 -0.59 -11.27
CA TYR A 90 -8.48 -1.32 -12.35
C TYR A 90 -7.78 -2.61 -12.78
N GLY A 91 -6.48 -2.73 -12.49
CA GLY A 91 -5.65 -3.88 -12.82
C GLY A 91 -5.25 -4.69 -11.59
N SER A 92 -6.04 -4.63 -10.51
CA SER A 92 -5.72 -5.27 -9.23
C SER A 92 -4.35 -4.88 -8.67
N GLU A 93 -3.93 -3.63 -8.91
CA GLU A 93 -2.61 -3.13 -8.49
C GLU A 93 -2.37 -3.25 -6.98
N ILE A 94 -3.41 -3.07 -6.16
CA ILE A 94 -3.35 -3.25 -4.70
C ILE A 94 -3.09 -4.71 -4.34
N ASP A 95 -3.84 -5.65 -4.93
CA ASP A 95 -3.71 -7.08 -4.60
C ASP A 95 -2.33 -7.60 -5.00
N SER A 96 -1.86 -7.25 -6.21
CA SER A 96 -0.51 -7.61 -6.66
C SER A 96 0.58 -6.99 -5.79
N PHE A 97 0.39 -5.78 -5.26
CA PHE A 97 1.32 -5.19 -4.30
C PHE A 97 1.37 -5.98 -3.00
N VAL A 98 0.21 -6.35 -2.44
CA VAL A 98 0.12 -7.11 -1.20
C VAL A 98 0.81 -8.47 -1.37
N GLU A 99 0.50 -9.19 -2.45
CA GLU A 99 1.16 -10.46 -2.79
C GLU A 99 2.68 -10.32 -2.90
N TRP A 100 3.15 -9.21 -3.49
CA TRP A 100 4.57 -8.93 -3.65
C TRP A 100 5.27 -8.63 -2.32
N ILE A 101 4.69 -7.79 -1.47
CA ILE A 101 5.37 -7.25 -0.29
C ILE A 101 5.32 -8.22 0.90
N VAL A 102 4.27 -9.02 1.03
CA VAL A 102 4.04 -9.93 2.18
C VAL A 102 5.23 -10.84 2.51
N PRO A 103 5.94 -11.46 1.56
CA PRO A 103 7.12 -12.27 1.85
C PRO A 103 8.24 -11.53 2.60
N PHE A 104 8.26 -10.19 2.52
CA PHE A 104 9.25 -9.34 3.17
C PHE A 104 8.78 -8.74 4.49
N ILE A 105 7.53 -8.98 4.89
CA ILE A 105 6.93 -8.41 6.10
C ILE A 105 7.22 -9.29 7.32
N HIS A 106 7.64 -8.64 8.40
CA HIS A 106 7.65 -9.23 9.73
C HIS A 106 6.23 -9.21 10.29
N GLY A 107 5.56 -10.36 10.27
CA GLY A 107 4.20 -10.48 10.77
C GLY A 107 3.79 -11.91 11.07
N PHE A 108 2.67 -12.03 11.78
CA PHE A 108 1.99 -13.27 12.11
C PHE A 108 0.66 -13.36 11.35
N PRO A 109 0.21 -14.57 10.98
CA PRO A 109 -1.10 -14.77 10.38
C PRO A 109 -2.22 -14.07 11.16
N GLY A 110 -2.98 -13.23 10.45
CA GLY A 110 -4.07 -12.43 11.03
C GLY A 110 -3.67 -11.04 11.52
N ASP A 111 -2.39 -10.66 11.47
CA ASP A 111 -1.97 -9.28 11.74
C ASP A 111 -2.60 -8.33 10.73
N PHE A 112 -3.14 -7.21 11.21
CA PHE A 112 -3.75 -6.20 10.35
C PHE A 112 -2.65 -5.40 9.63
N LEU A 113 -2.68 -5.41 8.30
CA LEU A 113 -1.73 -4.69 7.46
C LEU A 113 -2.33 -3.41 6.88
N GLY A 114 -3.66 -3.29 6.79
CA GLY A 114 -4.29 -2.09 6.27
C GLY A 114 -5.65 -2.33 5.62
N TYR A 115 -6.06 -1.40 4.76
CA TYR A 115 -7.34 -1.49 4.07
C TYR A 115 -7.32 -0.86 2.68
N SER A 116 -8.29 -1.26 1.86
CA SER A 116 -8.69 -0.55 0.66
C SER A 116 -10.14 -0.08 0.79
N LEU A 117 -10.42 1.16 0.40
CA LEU A 117 -11.75 1.75 0.47
C LEU A 117 -12.10 2.36 -0.88
N TYR A 118 -13.10 1.79 -1.54
CA TYR A 118 -13.54 2.29 -2.84
C TYR A 118 -14.36 3.57 -2.66
N GLU A 119 -14.25 4.52 -3.58
CA GLU A 119 -14.90 5.82 -3.47
C GLU A 119 -16.44 5.76 -3.34
N ASP A 120 -17.10 4.69 -3.80
CA ASP A 120 -18.56 4.49 -3.62
C ASP A 120 -18.93 3.85 -2.28
N SER A 121 -17.96 3.44 -1.46
CA SER A 121 -18.16 2.94 -0.10
C SER A 121 -18.54 4.04 0.91
N ARG A 122 -19.02 5.20 0.46
CA ARG A 122 -19.28 6.38 1.30
C ARG A 122 -20.59 6.27 2.10
N PRO A 123 -20.65 6.83 3.33
CA PRO A 123 -21.87 6.91 4.13
C PRO A 123 -23.06 7.45 3.33
N SER A 124 -24.20 6.76 3.38
CA SER A 124 -25.47 7.17 2.76
C SER A 124 -25.86 8.58 3.24
N GLY A 125 -26.28 9.44 2.32
CA GLY A 125 -26.70 10.81 2.62
C GLY A 125 -25.65 11.89 2.39
N TRP A 126 -24.43 11.54 1.97
CA TRP A 126 -23.51 12.51 1.39
C TRP A 126 -24.02 12.91 -0.01
N TYR A 127 -24.37 14.19 -0.21
CA TYR A 127 -25.01 14.76 -1.42
C TYR A 127 -26.42 14.26 -1.79
N GLY A 128 -27.10 13.49 -0.93
CA GLY A 128 -28.50 13.08 -1.15
C GLY A 128 -28.68 11.95 -2.17
N ASP A 129 -27.62 11.17 -2.43
CA ASP A 129 -27.69 9.99 -3.27
C ASP A 129 -27.85 8.73 -2.39
N ASP A 130 -28.86 7.92 -2.70
CA ASP A 130 -29.08 6.59 -2.12
C ASP A 130 -28.16 5.61 -2.87
N GLY A 131 -26.86 5.74 -2.65
CA GLY A 131 -25.86 4.86 -3.25
C GLY A 131 -26.12 3.39 -2.90
N PRO A 132 -25.77 2.44 -3.79
CA PRO A 132 -25.87 1.01 -3.50
C PRO A 132 -25.10 0.69 -2.21
N ASP A 133 -25.57 -0.32 -1.46
CA ASP A 133 -24.99 -0.77 -0.18
C ASP A 133 -23.48 -0.52 -0.12
N GLN A 134 -23.06 0.31 0.84
CA GLN A 134 -21.65 0.67 1.03
C GLN A 134 -20.81 -0.60 1.05
N ASP A 135 -19.95 -0.75 0.04
CA ASP A 135 -18.93 -1.78 0.07
C ASP A 135 -18.06 -1.51 1.30
N ARG A 136 -18.07 -2.44 2.25
CA ARG A 136 -17.21 -2.33 3.43
C ARG A 136 -15.75 -2.24 2.97
N PRO A 137 -14.89 -1.51 3.70
CA PRO A 137 -13.47 -1.49 3.37
C PRO A 137 -12.95 -2.92 3.27
N GLY A 138 -12.19 -3.20 2.21
CA GLY A 138 -11.44 -4.43 2.07
C GLY A 138 -10.32 -4.41 3.10
N LEU A 139 -10.43 -5.25 4.13
CA LEU A 139 -9.41 -5.35 5.17
C LEU A 139 -8.29 -6.28 4.70
N ILE A 140 -7.05 -5.88 4.93
CA ILE A 140 -5.86 -6.59 4.51
C ILE A 140 -5.18 -7.14 5.77
N PHE A 141 -5.01 -8.45 5.80
CA PHE A 141 -4.36 -9.17 6.89
C PHE A 141 -3.16 -9.95 6.36
N TYR A 142 -2.16 -10.12 7.21
CA TYR A 142 -1.04 -11.00 6.93
C TYR A 142 -1.54 -12.45 6.78
N PRO A 143 -1.17 -13.16 5.69
CA PRO A 143 -1.78 -14.44 5.37
C PRO A 143 -1.25 -15.59 6.26
N PRO A 144 -1.95 -16.73 6.30
CA PRO A 144 -1.43 -17.96 6.89
C PRO A 144 -0.12 -18.41 6.21
N ARG A 145 0.86 -18.87 7.00
CA ARG A 145 2.05 -19.54 6.44
C ARG A 145 1.63 -20.93 5.93
N THR A 146 1.75 -21.16 4.62
CA THR A 146 1.54 -22.46 3.97
C THR A 146 2.74 -23.38 4.14
#